data_AF-A0A2P4X5J8-F1
#
_entry.id   AF-A0A2P4X5J8-F1
#
_cell.length_a   1.000
_cell.length_b   1.000
_cell.length_c   1.000
_cell.angle_alpha   90.00
_cell.angle_beta   90.00
_cell.angle_gamma   90.00
#
_symmetry.space_group_name_H-M   'P 1'
#
loop_
_entity.id
_entity.type
_entity.pdbx_description
1 polymer ?
#
loop_
_entity_poly.entity_id
_entity_poly.type
_entity_poly.pdbx_seq_one_letter_code
_entity_poly.pdbx_strand_id
1 'polypeptide(L)'
;MLSLSLVALAATAITANVVVDDNTCYRTSVLGTCEPKSLCEYNYNIGDLNFDQSCRVKDGVNFYPQQIHLAFAGKKAGTAMTVSWATFEDVPDSSVWVGESEDTLELVDTPVSSVSYYSDKEYNLFHHHALVTGLTPRTKYFYKVGSRGDDKFTSEVSTFMTARPATDESTFNALIYGDLGDGKNSVDTIANINKLTSKDIDL
;
A
#
# COMPACT_ATOMS: atom_id res chain seq x y z
N MET A 1 -11.77 61.07 7.95
CA MET A 1 -10.54 60.23 8.02
C MET A 1 -10.98 58.78 8.02
N LEU A 2 -10.89 58.10 6.87
CA LEU A 2 -11.17 56.67 6.74
C LEU A 2 -9.92 55.90 7.22
N SER A 3 -10.03 55.11 8.29
CA SER A 3 -8.97 54.15 8.65
C SER A 3 -9.26 52.81 7.96
N LEU A 4 -8.46 52.48 6.96
CA LEU A 4 -8.40 51.13 6.41
C LEU A 4 -7.59 50.25 7.37
N SER A 5 -8.26 49.36 8.09
CA SER A 5 -7.60 48.31 8.87
C SER A 5 -7.33 47.13 7.95
N LEU A 6 -6.06 46.94 7.57
CA LEU A 6 -5.60 45.79 6.81
C LEU A 6 -5.50 44.58 7.74
N VAL A 7 -6.40 43.62 7.61
CA VAL A 7 -6.28 42.33 8.30
C VAL A 7 -5.29 41.47 7.51
N ALA A 8 -4.07 41.34 8.02
CA ALA A 8 -3.10 40.39 7.50
C ALA A 8 -3.53 38.98 7.92
N LEU A 9 -4.08 38.19 6.98
CA LEU A 9 -4.15 36.75 7.14
C LEU A 9 -2.73 36.20 7.03
N ALA A 10 -2.09 35.93 8.16
CA ALA A 10 -0.95 35.04 8.19
C ALA A 10 -1.47 33.62 7.94
N ALA A 11 -1.38 33.15 6.69
CA ALA A 11 -1.50 31.74 6.40
C ALA A 11 -0.27 31.06 7.03
N THR A 12 -0.42 30.51 8.23
CA THR A 12 0.54 29.55 8.76
C THR A 12 0.46 28.35 7.82
N ALA A 13 1.44 28.23 6.92
CA ALA A 13 1.68 26.98 6.24
C ALA A 13 1.95 25.95 7.33
N ILE A 14 0.96 25.09 7.58
CA ILE A 14 1.18 23.87 8.33
C ILE A 14 2.13 23.09 7.44
N THR A 15 3.42 23.10 7.78
CA THR A 15 4.36 22.16 7.19
C THR A 15 3.84 20.80 7.61
N ALA A 16 3.22 20.06 6.70
CA ALA A 16 2.94 18.65 6.90
C ALA A 16 4.29 18.03 7.24
N ASN A 17 4.44 17.55 8.47
CA ASN A 17 5.63 16.79 8.82
C ASN A 17 5.56 15.51 8.00
N VAL A 18 6.51 15.39 7.09
CA VAL A 18 6.54 14.34 6.09
C VAL A 18 7.02 13.07 6.78
N VAL A 19 6.11 12.13 7.05
CA VAL A 19 6.46 10.84 7.66
C VAL A 19 7.30 9.97 6.71
N VAL A 20 7.23 10.24 5.40
CA VAL A 20 8.03 9.58 4.36
C VAL A 20 8.80 10.62 3.56
N ASP A 21 10.08 10.83 3.87
CA ASP A 21 10.93 11.83 3.24
C ASP A 21 11.89 11.26 2.17
N ASP A 22 12.62 12.14 1.48
CA ASP A 22 13.58 11.77 0.43
C ASP A 22 14.68 10.80 0.91
N ASN A 23 14.96 10.71 2.23
CA ASN A 23 15.93 9.74 2.76
C ASN A 23 15.43 8.29 2.65
N THR A 24 14.13 8.11 2.42
CA THR A 24 13.52 6.80 2.12
C THR A 24 13.89 6.31 0.72
N CYS A 25 14.18 7.25 -0.19
CA CYS A 25 14.41 6.97 -1.59
C CYS A 25 15.89 6.74 -1.87
N TYR A 26 16.20 5.66 -2.60
CA TYR A 26 17.56 5.41 -3.07
C TYR A 26 17.55 4.92 -4.50
N ARG A 27 18.66 5.15 -5.20
CA ARG A 27 18.80 4.73 -6.58
C ARG A 27 19.35 3.30 -6.64
N THR A 28 18.82 2.51 -7.55
CA THR A 28 19.38 1.18 -7.86
C THR A 28 20.58 1.27 -8.81
N SER A 29 21.23 0.13 -9.07
CA SER A 29 22.30 0.02 -10.08
C SER A 29 21.82 0.33 -11.51
N VAL A 30 20.50 0.29 -11.75
CA VAL A 30 19.89 0.69 -13.02
C VAL A 30 19.72 2.21 -13.07
N LEU A 31 20.23 2.84 -14.13
CA LEU A 31 20.13 4.28 -14.32
C LEU A 31 18.66 4.72 -14.36
N GLY A 32 18.32 5.74 -13.55
CA GLY A 32 16.98 6.33 -13.50
C GLY A 32 15.92 5.52 -12.74
N THR A 33 16.29 4.44 -12.06
CA THR A 33 15.33 3.65 -11.25
C THR A 33 15.53 3.92 -9.76
N CYS A 34 14.49 4.48 -9.13
CA CYS A 34 14.40 4.76 -7.71
C CYS A 34 13.54 3.71 -7.00
N GLU A 35 13.96 3.30 -5.80
CA GLU A 35 13.22 2.37 -4.95
C GLU A 35 12.92 3.01 -3.59
N PRO A 36 11.80 2.64 -2.94
CA PRO A 36 10.74 1.77 -3.47
C PRO A 36 9.89 2.48 -4.54
N LYS A 37 9.66 1.83 -5.69
CA LYS A 37 8.87 2.41 -6.82
C LYS A 37 7.47 2.90 -6.45
N SER A 38 6.87 2.32 -5.41
CA SER A 38 5.56 2.75 -4.91
C SER A 38 5.58 4.18 -4.36
N LEU A 39 6.69 4.61 -3.77
CA LEU A 39 6.81 5.89 -3.05
C LEU A 39 7.76 6.89 -3.71
N CYS A 40 8.72 6.41 -4.48
CA CYS A 40 9.81 7.22 -5.00
C CYS A 40 9.75 7.33 -6.52
N GLU A 41 10.18 8.48 -7.03
CA GLU A 41 10.32 8.75 -8.45
C GLU A 41 11.66 9.41 -8.75
N TYR A 42 12.13 9.23 -9.98
CA TYR A 42 13.32 9.92 -10.46
C TYR A 42 12.97 11.36 -10.84
N ASN A 43 13.53 12.31 -10.11
CA ASN A 43 13.33 13.73 -10.33
C ASN A 43 14.66 14.43 -10.09
N TYR A 44 15.44 14.69 -11.15
CA TYR A 44 16.75 15.34 -11.05
C TYR A 44 16.64 16.86 -10.91
N ASN A 45 17.37 17.43 -9.95
CA ASN A 45 17.49 18.88 -9.79
C ASN A 45 18.94 19.34 -9.92
N ILE A 46 19.13 20.53 -10.52
CA ILE A 46 20.45 21.16 -10.58
C ILE A 46 20.94 21.41 -9.15
N GLY A 47 22.05 20.78 -8.77
CA GLY A 47 22.59 20.83 -7.41
C GLY A 47 22.63 19.47 -6.71
N ASP A 48 22.03 18.42 -7.30
CA ASP A 48 22.22 17.05 -6.83
C ASP A 48 23.71 16.65 -6.94
N LEU A 49 24.33 16.40 -5.80
CA LEU A 49 25.76 16.06 -5.65
C LEU A 49 26.00 14.54 -5.66
N ASN A 50 24.98 13.74 -5.39
CA ASN A 50 25.02 12.29 -5.49
C ASN A 50 23.78 11.75 -6.20
N PHE A 51 23.81 10.47 -6.57
CA PHE A 51 22.74 9.88 -7.38
C PHE A 51 21.44 9.61 -6.62
N ASP A 52 21.51 9.43 -5.30
CA ASP A 52 20.33 9.19 -4.47
C ASP A 52 19.51 10.48 -4.30
N GLN A 53 20.17 11.64 -4.31
CA GLN A 53 19.50 12.95 -4.27
C GLN A 53 18.56 13.19 -5.45
N SER A 54 18.73 12.48 -6.56
CA SER A 54 17.81 12.54 -7.71
C SER A 54 16.61 11.60 -7.57
N CYS A 55 16.56 10.79 -6.52
CA CYS A 55 15.41 9.99 -6.14
C CYS A 55 14.67 10.69 -5.01
N ARG A 56 13.42 11.07 -5.27
CA ARG A 56 12.60 11.86 -4.34
C ARG A 56 11.27 11.18 -4.12
N VAL A 57 10.65 11.45 -2.99
CA VAL A 57 9.29 10.94 -2.72
C VAL A 57 8.31 11.58 -3.69
N LYS A 58 7.32 10.80 -4.14
CA LYS A 58 6.24 11.28 -4.99
C LYS A 58 5.47 12.39 -4.28
N ASP A 59 5.01 13.36 -5.04
CA ASP A 59 4.17 14.42 -4.49
C ASP A 59 2.91 13.85 -3.84
N GLY A 60 2.64 14.22 -2.59
CA GLY A 60 1.54 13.65 -1.80
C GLY A 60 1.77 12.21 -1.32
N VAL A 61 3.02 11.76 -1.18
CA VAL A 61 3.40 10.39 -0.77
C VAL A 61 2.62 9.85 0.45
N ASN A 62 2.24 10.70 1.38
CA ASN A 62 1.50 10.29 2.59
C ASN A 62 0.08 9.76 2.30
N PHE A 63 -0.51 10.13 1.15
CA PHE A 63 -1.81 9.65 0.70
C PHE A 63 -1.72 8.29 -0.04
N TYR A 64 -0.52 7.87 -0.44
CA TYR A 64 -0.34 6.61 -1.18
C TYR A 64 -0.55 5.40 -0.26
N PRO A 65 -1.24 4.34 -0.72
CA PRO A 65 -1.33 3.07 -0.01
C PRO A 65 0.04 2.44 0.24
N GLN A 66 0.28 2.05 1.49
CA GLN A 66 1.48 1.38 1.97
C GLN A 66 1.15 0.17 2.82
N GLN A 67 2.15 -0.65 3.12
CA GLN A 67 2.01 -1.82 4.01
C GLN A 67 0.83 -2.72 3.60
N ILE A 68 0.61 -2.89 2.29
CA ILE A 68 -0.52 -3.66 1.78
C ILE A 68 -0.35 -5.12 2.19
N HIS A 69 -1.37 -5.69 2.83
CA HIS A 69 -1.38 -7.08 3.27
C HIS A 69 -2.78 -7.69 3.17
N LEU A 70 -2.80 -9.00 3.01
CA LEU A 70 -3.99 -9.78 2.69
C LEU A 70 -4.26 -10.81 3.79
N ALA A 71 -5.53 -11.08 4.05
CA ALA A 71 -5.95 -12.15 4.95
C ALA A 71 -7.18 -12.87 4.40
N PHE A 72 -7.13 -14.20 4.35
CA PHE A 72 -8.31 -15.01 4.01
C PHE A 72 -9.47 -14.67 4.94
N ALA A 73 -10.67 -14.57 4.37
CA ALA A 73 -11.85 -14.14 5.10
C ALA A 73 -13.10 -14.94 4.70
N GLY A 74 -14.22 -14.57 5.31
CA GLY A 74 -15.53 -15.15 5.03
C GLY A 74 -15.81 -16.44 5.79
N LYS A 75 -17.10 -16.77 5.92
CA LYS A 75 -17.55 -18.00 6.61
C LYS A 75 -17.31 -19.26 5.77
N LYS A 76 -17.34 -19.13 4.44
CA LYS A 76 -17.06 -20.22 3.50
C LYS A 76 -15.65 -20.01 2.94
N ALA A 77 -14.79 -21.01 3.10
CA ALA A 77 -13.41 -20.96 2.62
C ALA A 77 -13.36 -20.63 1.12
N GLY A 78 -12.45 -19.71 0.76
CA GLY A 78 -12.23 -19.29 -0.63
C GLY A 78 -13.20 -18.25 -1.18
N THR A 79 -14.18 -17.78 -0.39
CA THR A 79 -15.24 -16.88 -0.89
C THR A 79 -15.07 -15.41 -0.52
N ALA A 80 -14.03 -15.09 0.26
CA ALA A 80 -13.74 -13.71 0.64
C ALA A 80 -12.26 -13.51 0.99
N MET A 81 -11.82 -12.26 0.87
CA MET A 81 -10.48 -11.79 1.21
C MET A 81 -10.62 -10.44 1.92
N THR A 82 -9.86 -10.22 2.98
CA THR A 82 -9.67 -8.88 3.55
C THR A 82 -8.41 -8.28 2.95
N VAL A 83 -8.56 -7.14 2.28
CA VAL A 83 -7.45 -6.34 1.77
C VAL A 83 -7.21 -5.19 2.75
N SER A 84 -5.99 -5.09 3.25
CA SER A 84 -5.60 -4.10 4.24
C SER A 84 -4.43 -3.27 3.75
N TRP A 85 -4.41 -1.98 4.05
CA TRP A 85 -3.31 -1.07 3.73
C TRP A 85 -3.26 0.06 4.75
N ALA A 86 -2.21 0.88 4.66
CA ALA A 86 -2.07 2.06 5.48
C ALA A 86 -1.77 3.31 4.65
N THR A 87 -2.13 4.47 5.18
CA THR A 87 -1.75 5.80 4.67
C THR A 87 -1.30 6.67 5.85
N PHE A 88 -0.40 7.62 5.59
CA PHE A 88 0.06 8.57 6.61
C PHE A 88 -0.83 9.82 6.71
N GLU A 89 -1.74 10.00 5.74
CA GLU A 89 -2.84 10.97 5.80
C GLU A 89 -4.19 10.25 5.79
N ASP A 90 -5.24 10.92 6.27
CA ASP A 90 -6.59 10.39 6.18
C ASP A 90 -7.07 10.39 4.71
N VAL A 91 -7.64 9.27 4.28
CA VAL A 91 -8.21 9.09 2.93
C VAL A 91 -9.64 8.61 3.08
N PRO A 92 -10.62 9.53 3.27
CA PRO A 92 -11.98 9.18 3.63
C PRO A 92 -12.74 8.38 2.56
N ASP A 93 -12.31 8.48 1.30
CA ASP A 93 -12.88 7.78 0.16
C ASP A 93 -12.08 6.53 -0.24
N SER A 94 -11.27 6.02 0.68
CA SER A 94 -10.54 4.76 0.58
C SER A 94 -11.43 3.65 0.04
N SER A 95 -10.93 2.98 -1.00
CA SER A 95 -11.70 2.03 -1.81
C SER A 95 -10.81 0.87 -2.27
N VAL A 96 -11.44 -0.23 -2.68
CA VAL A 96 -10.79 -1.38 -3.28
C VAL A 96 -11.47 -1.73 -4.60
N TRP A 97 -10.66 -2.07 -5.60
CA TRP A 97 -11.12 -2.58 -6.89
C TRP A 97 -10.61 -4.00 -7.07
N VAL A 98 -11.44 -4.88 -7.62
CA VAL A 98 -11.10 -6.30 -7.83
C VAL A 98 -11.63 -6.74 -9.20
N GLY A 99 -10.87 -7.61 -9.87
CA GLY A 99 -11.27 -8.19 -11.16
C GLY A 99 -10.54 -9.50 -11.45
N GLU A 100 -11.00 -10.26 -12.45
CA GLU A 100 -10.36 -11.50 -12.89
C GLU A 100 -9.19 -11.25 -13.87
N SER A 101 -9.05 -10.02 -14.37
CA SER A 101 -7.91 -9.56 -15.17
C SER A 101 -7.44 -8.17 -14.75
N GLU A 102 -6.20 -7.82 -15.08
CA GLU A 102 -5.57 -6.53 -14.76
C GLU A 102 -6.33 -5.34 -15.37
N ASP A 103 -6.93 -5.54 -16.55
CA ASP A 103 -7.63 -4.49 -17.32
C ASP A 103 -9.11 -4.33 -16.94
N THR A 104 -9.65 -5.22 -16.09
CA THR A 104 -11.09 -5.28 -15.79
C THR A 104 -11.36 -5.20 -14.29
N LEU A 105 -10.67 -4.29 -13.60
CA LEU A 105 -10.89 -4.04 -12.17
C LEU A 105 -12.19 -3.24 -11.94
N GLU A 106 -13.09 -3.79 -11.14
CA GLU A 106 -14.34 -3.13 -10.77
C GLU A 106 -14.29 -2.66 -9.32
N LEU A 107 -14.91 -1.51 -9.05
CA LEU A 107 -15.04 -0.99 -7.69
C LEU A 107 -15.88 -1.96 -6.86
N VAL A 108 -15.36 -2.41 -5.73
CA VAL A 108 -16.12 -3.27 -4.81
C VAL A 108 -17.02 -2.40 -3.96
N ASP A 109 -18.32 -2.67 -3.98
CA ASP A 109 -19.30 -2.04 -3.09
C ASP A 109 -19.20 -2.62 -1.68
N THR A 110 -18.18 -2.18 -0.93
CA THR A 110 -17.93 -2.58 0.45
C THR A 110 -17.44 -1.37 1.25
N PRO A 111 -17.89 -1.20 2.50
CA PRO A 111 -17.32 -0.16 3.35
C PRO A 111 -15.85 -0.48 3.66
N VAL A 112 -15.01 0.56 3.63
CA VAL A 112 -13.63 0.47 4.11
C VAL A 112 -13.59 1.02 5.52
N SER A 113 -13.24 0.19 6.49
CA SER A 113 -13.01 0.67 7.86
C SER A 113 -11.63 1.31 7.92
N SER A 114 -11.56 2.57 8.32
CA SER A 114 -10.32 3.28 8.55
C SER A 114 -10.18 3.68 10.01
N VAL A 115 -9.07 3.29 10.64
CA VAL A 115 -8.78 3.62 12.04
C VAL A 115 -7.32 4.02 12.18
N SER A 116 -7.08 5.12 12.90
CA SER A 116 -5.75 5.44 13.37
C SER A 116 -5.54 4.91 14.79
N TYR A 117 -4.57 4.02 14.96
CA TYR A 117 -4.22 3.47 16.28
C TYR A 117 -3.20 4.36 17.03
N TYR A 118 -2.36 5.09 16.29
CA TYR A 118 -1.37 5.99 16.86
C TYR A 118 -1.27 7.25 16.01
N SER A 119 -1.48 8.39 16.67
CA SER A 119 -1.23 9.72 16.15
C SER A 119 -0.56 10.60 17.20
N ASP A 120 0.40 11.40 16.75
CA ASP A 120 0.96 12.50 17.51
C ASP A 120 1.04 13.76 16.64
N LYS A 121 1.82 14.77 17.07
CA LYS A 121 1.92 16.04 16.34
C LYS A 121 2.62 15.92 15.00
N GLU A 122 3.44 14.89 14.81
CA GLU A 122 4.37 14.73 13.69
C GLU A 122 4.11 13.45 12.91
N TYR A 123 3.32 12.53 13.45
CA TYR A 123 3.03 11.22 12.87
C TYR A 123 1.54 10.88 12.95
N ASN A 124 0.97 10.46 11.83
CA ASN A 124 -0.35 9.81 11.79
C ASN A 124 -0.23 8.55 10.95
N LEU A 125 -0.90 7.46 11.35
CA LEU A 125 -1.05 6.28 10.51
C LEU A 125 -2.50 5.82 10.54
N PHE A 126 -3.11 5.71 9.36
CA PHE A 126 -4.47 5.24 9.16
C PHE A 126 -4.43 3.84 8.58
N HIS A 127 -5.05 2.88 9.25
CA HIS A 127 -5.18 1.50 8.79
C HIS A 127 -6.54 1.31 8.17
N HIS A 128 -6.54 0.90 6.91
CA HIS A 128 -7.73 0.67 6.10
C HIS A 128 -7.94 -0.82 5.90
N HIS A 129 -9.17 -1.28 6.03
CA HIS A 129 -9.54 -2.68 5.83
C HIS A 129 -10.82 -2.77 5.00
N ALA A 130 -10.76 -3.56 3.93
CA ALA A 130 -11.90 -3.83 3.06
C ALA A 130 -12.16 -5.34 2.98
N LEU A 131 -13.36 -5.76 3.35
CA LEU A 131 -13.81 -7.15 3.17
C LEU A 131 -14.41 -7.31 1.77
N VAL A 132 -13.71 -8.03 0.90
CA VAL A 132 -14.19 -8.41 -0.43
C VAL A 132 -14.87 -9.78 -0.33
N THR A 133 -16.12 -9.88 -0.77
CA THR A 133 -16.91 -11.12 -0.70
C THR A 133 -17.41 -11.54 -2.07
N GLY A 134 -18.00 -12.74 -2.16
CA GLY A 134 -18.56 -13.25 -3.42
C GLY A 134 -17.49 -13.77 -4.40
N LEU A 135 -16.27 -14.01 -3.91
CA LEU A 135 -15.17 -14.52 -4.71
C LEU A 135 -15.36 -16.02 -4.99
N THR A 136 -14.81 -16.49 -6.11
CA THR A 136 -14.75 -17.90 -6.46
C THR A 136 -13.55 -18.55 -5.76
N PRO A 137 -13.69 -19.73 -5.10
CA PRO A 137 -12.56 -20.44 -4.51
C PRO A 137 -11.46 -20.79 -5.52
N ARG A 138 -10.20 -20.88 -5.06
CA ARG A 138 -9.02 -21.23 -5.86
C ARG A 138 -8.90 -20.44 -7.18
N THR A 139 -9.22 -19.15 -7.12
CA THR A 139 -9.24 -18.27 -8.29
C THR A 139 -8.28 -17.10 -8.07
N LYS A 140 -7.51 -16.77 -9.11
CA LYS A 140 -6.63 -15.60 -9.12
C LYS A 140 -7.47 -14.36 -9.39
N TYR A 141 -7.29 -13.34 -8.57
CA TYR A 141 -7.87 -12.01 -8.75
C TYR A 141 -6.76 -10.96 -8.81
N PHE A 142 -7.03 -9.90 -9.56
CA PHE A 142 -6.27 -8.67 -9.60
C PHE A 142 -6.97 -7.65 -8.70
N TYR A 143 -6.20 -6.78 -8.06
CA TYR A 143 -6.75 -5.75 -7.19
C TYR A 143 -5.86 -4.50 -7.16
N LYS A 144 -6.50 -3.37 -6.83
CA LYS A 144 -5.83 -2.16 -6.37
C LYS A 144 -6.62 -1.52 -5.22
N VAL A 145 -5.96 -0.68 -4.43
CA VAL A 145 -6.55 0.05 -3.31
C VAL A 145 -6.18 1.53 -3.37
N GLY A 146 -6.88 2.38 -2.64
CA GLY A 146 -6.54 3.80 -2.49
C GLY A 146 -7.73 4.74 -2.62
N SER A 147 -7.47 6.01 -2.95
CA SER A 147 -8.53 7.02 -3.09
C SER A 147 -9.40 6.74 -4.32
N ARG A 148 -10.72 6.86 -4.17
CA ARG A 148 -11.68 6.74 -5.27
C ARG A 148 -11.70 7.99 -6.15
N GLY A 149 -11.53 9.17 -5.56
CA GLY A 149 -11.63 10.46 -6.19
C GLY A 149 -10.34 10.92 -6.87
N ASP A 150 -9.21 10.34 -6.49
CA ASP A 150 -7.89 10.69 -7.04
C ASP A 150 -7.08 9.45 -7.38
N ASP A 151 -7.06 9.08 -8.67
CA ASP A 151 -6.35 7.90 -9.17
C ASP A 151 -4.84 7.96 -8.92
N LYS A 152 -4.28 9.18 -8.72
CA LYS A 152 -2.88 9.37 -8.32
C LYS A 152 -2.55 8.65 -7.02
N PHE A 153 -3.51 8.59 -6.08
CA PHE A 153 -3.34 7.99 -4.76
C PHE A 153 -3.91 6.57 -4.71
N THR A 154 -3.75 5.82 -5.81
CA THR A 154 -4.02 4.38 -5.86
C THR A 154 -2.72 3.58 -5.88
N SER A 155 -2.80 2.33 -5.41
CA SER A 155 -1.69 1.39 -5.54
C SER A 155 -1.52 0.94 -6.99
N GLU A 156 -0.33 0.45 -7.32
CA GLU A 156 -0.17 -0.43 -8.48
C GLU A 156 -1.11 -1.63 -8.39
N VAL A 157 -1.43 -2.22 -9.54
CA VAL A 157 -2.23 -3.45 -9.57
C VAL A 157 -1.39 -4.60 -9.04
N SER A 158 -1.96 -5.35 -8.11
CA SER A 158 -1.37 -6.57 -7.57
C SER A 158 -2.37 -7.72 -7.68
N THR A 159 -1.97 -8.91 -7.25
CA THR A 159 -2.79 -10.12 -7.39
C THR A 159 -2.83 -10.93 -6.11
N PHE A 160 -3.92 -11.66 -5.93
CA PHE A 160 -4.04 -12.68 -4.91
C PHE A 160 -4.75 -13.92 -5.46
N MET A 161 -4.65 -15.02 -4.73
CA MET A 161 -5.43 -16.22 -4.98
C MET A 161 -6.39 -16.41 -3.82
N THR A 162 -7.63 -16.81 -4.09
CA THR A 162 -8.53 -17.24 -3.03
C THR A 162 -8.18 -18.64 -2.54
N ALA A 163 -8.44 -18.89 -1.26
CA ALA A 163 -8.28 -20.22 -0.69
C ALA A 163 -9.10 -21.28 -1.44
N ARG A 164 -8.67 -22.54 -1.30
CA ARG A 164 -9.41 -23.71 -1.76
C ARG A 164 -10.75 -23.85 -1.00
N PRO A 165 -11.78 -24.46 -1.61
CA PRO A 165 -13.02 -24.75 -0.88
C PRO A 165 -12.73 -25.79 0.21
N ALA A 166 -13.48 -25.76 1.31
CA ALA A 166 -13.30 -26.69 2.43
C ALA A 166 -13.56 -28.18 2.07
N THR A 167 -14.16 -28.43 0.90
CA THR A 167 -14.40 -29.77 0.35
C THR A 167 -13.22 -30.30 -0.47
N ASP A 168 -12.16 -29.50 -0.68
CA ASP A 168 -10.95 -29.95 -1.35
C ASP A 168 -10.07 -30.73 -0.34
N GLU A 169 -10.00 -32.04 -0.52
CA GLU A 169 -9.21 -32.96 0.32
C GLU A 169 -7.80 -33.22 -0.25
N SER A 170 -7.39 -32.51 -1.30
CA SER A 170 -6.05 -32.68 -1.85
C SER A 170 -4.97 -32.10 -0.91
N THR A 171 -3.77 -32.68 -0.99
CA THR A 171 -2.60 -32.15 -0.28
C THR A 171 -2.29 -30.72 -0.73
N PHE A 172 -1.94 -29.87 0.23
CA PHE A 172 -1.53 -28.49 -0.01
C PHE A 172 -0.26 -28.17 0.78
N ASN A 173 0.47 -27.16 0.32
CA ASN A 173 1.68 -26.66 0.97
C ASN A 173 1.39 -25.32 1.64
N ALA A 174 1.70 -25.20 2.93
CA ALA A 174 1.61 -23.93 3.66
C ALA A 174 3.01 -23.46 4.07
N LEU A 175 3.27 -22.17 3.88
CA LEU A 175 4.43 -21.53 4.49
C LEU A 175 4.13 -21.24 5.96
N ILE A 176 5.01 -21.71 6.84
CA ILE A 176 4.94 -21.43 8.27
C ILE A 176 6.21 -20.69 8.67
N TYR A 177 6.04 -19.51 9.27
CA TYR A 177 7.13 -18.73 9.86
C TYR A 177 6.67 -18.14 11.19
N GLY A 178 7.63 -17.83 12.05
CA GLY A 178 7.43 -17.21 13.35
C GLY A 178 8.66 -16.36 13.69
N ASP A 179 8.48 -15.37 14.56
CA ASP A 179 9.55 -14.49 15.04
C ASP A 179 10.39 -13.87 13.90
N LEU A 180 9.72 -13.45 12.82
CA LEU A 180 10.40 -13.03 11.59
C LEU A 180 11.33 -11.84 11.84
N GLY A 181 10.87 -10.82 12.58
CA GLY A 181 11.59 -9.56 12.80
C GLY A 181 11.85 -8.76 11.50
N ASP A 182 12.48 -7.59 11.64
CA ASP A 182 12.78 -6.65 10.54
C ASP A 182 14.29 -6.34 10.40
N GLY A 183 15.15 -7.22 10.94
CA GLY A 183 16.58 -6.96 11.05
C GLY A 183 17.46 -7.80 10.12
N LYS A 184 18.78 -7.66 10.27
CA LYS A 184 19.79 -8.41 9.49
C LYS A 184 19.60 -9.94 9.52
N ASN A 185 19.01 -10.47 10.60
CA ASN A 185 18.77 -11.91 10.76
C ASN A 185 17.55 -12.40 9.96
N SER A 186 16.68 -11.48 9.53
CA SER A 186 15.44 -11.75 8.80
C SER A 186 15.66 -11.76 7.29
N VAL A 187 16.72 -11.09 6.81
CA VAL A 187 17.00 -10.86 5.38
C VAL A 187 17.04 -12.16 4.58
N ASP A 188 17.78 -13.16 5.05
CA ASP A 188 17.93 -14.43 4.31
C ASP A 188 16.61 -15.22 4.29
N THR A 189 15.86 -15.21 5.39
CA THR A 189 14.53 -15.84 5.47
C THR A 189 13.55 -15.17 4.51
N ILE A 190 13.47 -13.84 4.53
CA ILE A 190 12.63 -13.06 3.61
C ILE A 190 13.03 -13.30 2.16
N ALA A 191 14.33 -13.32 1.86
CA ALA A 191 14.85 -13.59 0.53
C ALA A 191 14.47 -14.99 0.03
N ASN A 192 14.39 -15.98 0.91
CA ASN A 192 13.93 -17.32 0.55
C ASN A 192 12.40 -17.38 0.39
N ILE A 193 11.63 -16.72 1.25
CA ILE A 193 10.18 -16.61 1.12
C ILE A 193 9.81 -15.95 -0.21
N ASN A 194 10.49 -14.87 -0.59
CA ASN A 194 10.22 -14.13 -1.83
C ASN A 194 10.54 -14.90 -3.12
N LYS A 195 11.26 -16.03 -3.03
CA LYS A 195 11.47 -16.93 -4.18
C LYS A 195 10.30 -17.88 -4.40
N LEU A 196 9.44 -18.08 -3.40
CA LEU A 196 8.31 -19.00 -3.48
C LEU A 196 7.25 -18.46 -4.44
N THR A 197 6.64 -19.38 -5.17
CA THR A 197 5.58 -19.09 -6.13
C THR A 197 4.32 -19.89 -5.79
N SER A 198 3.24 -19.68 -6.54
CA SER A 198 2.01 -20.49 -6.44
C SER A 198 2.20 -21.97 -6.80
N LYS A 199 3.39 -22.38 -7.28
CA LYS A 199 3.76 -23.78 -7.46
C LYS A 199 4.34 -24.41 -6.19
N ASP A 200 4.93 -23.60 -5.32
CA ASP A 200 5.64 -24.06 -4.13
C ASP A 200 4.72 -24.06 -2.91
N ILE A 201 3.88 -23.03 -2.81
CA ILE A 201 2.94 -22.81 -1.71
C ILE A 201 1.54 -22.54 -2.24
N ASP A 202 0.55 -23.01 -1.48
CA ASP A 202 -0.85 -22.71 -1.72
C ASP A 202 -1.17 -21.34 -1.13
N LEU A 203 -1.07 -20.33 -2.01
CA LEU A 203 -1.61 -18.98 -1.82
C LEU A 203 -3.11 -18.96 -2.13
#